data_AF-A0AA35D506-F1
#
_entry.id   AF-A0AA35D506-F1
#
_cell.length_a   1.000
_cell.length_b   1.000
_cell.length_c   1.000
_cell.angle_alpha   90.00
_cell.angle_beta   90.00
_cell.angle_gamma   90.00
#
_symmetry.space_group_name_H-M   'P 1'
#
loop_
_entity.id
_entity.type
_entity.pdbx_description
1 polymer ?
#
loop_
_entity_poly.entity_id
_entity_poly.type
_entity_poly.pdbx_seq_one_letter_code
_entity_poly.pdbx_strand_id
1 'polypeptide(L)'
;MFYWRSEHNGKELREPIGAFDTSAPPKSIKPTERGYSFSAAVRAAEVLSTQHLGNIDGGGYQSLKKAKKKELAQAMERAQELEEQTLEKLLLAYCDYLQNLGKISHQEARNVLRLHVIEAFPKLARSPASQITTEQVADVMRRLIQDGKRRSANKLRSYMRAAFQCAKSAKTNPSIPLSFKSFAISINPVSDTTPDPQGNQADKNPINFFGLQRYWKHINSQNDYRSALLRFHLATGGQRIAQLLRLTNADIHNDHIVLHDPKGRTGQRARTHVVPLSNVARLALEQCRAPGEFAFTSDGGKTHLTGTTLSAWAQAAAAEAGLADFQAKQIRSGVETLLASASVSSDIRGRLQSHGISGIQNRHYNAYEYLPEKLQALEKLIELLERE
;
A
#
# COMPACT_ATOMS: atom_id res chain seq x y z
N MET A 1 -38.67 -45.86 -22.26
CA MET A 1 -37.34 -45.21 -22.18
C MET A 1 -36.42 -45.88 -23.18
N PHE A 2 -35.76 -45.11 -24.03
CA PHE A 2 -34.80 -45.59 -25.03
C PHE A 2 -33.40 -45.71 -24.45
N TYR A 3 -32.66 -46.67 -24.98
CA TYR A 3 -31.27 -46.93 -24.62
C TYR A 3 -30.47 -47.22 -25.87
N TRP A 4 -29.25 -46.69 -25.93
CA TRP A 4 -28.23 -47.12 -26.86
C TRP A 4 -27.43 -48.25 -26.23
N ARG A 5 -27.23 -49.34 -26.97
CA ARG A 5 -26.46 -50.51 -26.51
C ARG A 5 -25.22 -50.65 -27.37
N SER A 6 -24.11 -50.98 -26.73
CA SER A 6 -22.83 -51.29 -27.39
C SER A 6 -22.12 -52.39 -26.62
N GLU A 7 -21.12 -53.00 -27.24
CA GLU A 7 -20.23 -53.95 -26.59
C GLU A 7 -18.81 -53.41 -26.64
N HIS A 8 -18.09 -53.50 -25.51
CA HIS A 8 -16.68 -53.16 -25.48
C HIS A 8 -15.93 -54.12 -24.57
N ASN A 9 -14.89 -54.78 -25.09
CA ASN A 9 -14.08 -55.79 -24.40
C ASN A 9 -14.94 -56.88 -23.71
N GLY A 10 -15.92 -57.44 -24.43
CA GLY A 10 -16.79 -58.51 -23.93
C GLY A 10 -17.83 -58.08 -22.89
N LYS A 11 -18.01 -56.78 -22.67
CA LYS A 11 -19.03 -56.23 -21.75
C LYS A 11 -20.08 -55.44 -22.52
N GLU A 12 -21.35 -55.81 -22.34
CA GLU A 12 -22.49 -55.03 -22.83
C GLU A 12 -22.62 -53.72 -22.02
N LEU A 13 -22.67 -52.62 -22.73
CA LEU A 13 -22.84 -51.27 -22.21
C LEU A 13 -24.21 -50.75 -22.63
N ARG A 14 -24.95 -50.22 -21.67
CA ARG A 14 -26.29 -49.68 -21.88
C ARG A 14 -26.34 -48.23 -21.43
N GLU A 15 -26.53 -47.31 -22.37
CA GLU A 15 -26.60 -45.88 -22.13
C GLU A 15 -28.02 -45.36 -22.34
N PRO A 16 -28.64 -44.70 -21.34
CA PRO A 16 -29.98 -44.14 -21.50
C PRO A 16 -29.95 -42.95 -22.46
N ILE A 17 -30.87 -42.95 -23.43
CA ILE A 17 -31.08 -41.82 -24.34
C ILE A 17 -32.14 -40.87 -23.77
N GLY A 18 -33.28 -41.42 -23.31
CA GLY A 18 -34.36 -40.64 -22.72
C GLY A 18 -35.73 -41.35 -22.75
N ALA A 19 -36.76 -40.72 -22.17
CA ALA A 19 -38.12 -41.23 -22.22
C ALA A 19 -38.69 -41.16 -23.66
N PHE A 20 -39.61 -42.07 -23.99
CA PHE A 20 -40.38 -41.95 -25.23
C PHE A 20 -41.50 -40.95 -25.00
N ASP A 21 -41.59 -39.93 -25.84
CA ASP A 21 -42.67 -38.94 -25.78
C ASP A 21 -43.75 -39.30 -26.79
N THR A 22 -44.92 -39.74 -26.29
CA THR A 22 -46.07 -40.10 -27.11
C THR A 22 -46.68 -38.91 -27.85
N SER A 23 -46.40 -37.68 -27.41
CA SER A 23 -46.86 -36.44 -28.03
C SER A 23 -45.88 -35.85 -29.05
N ALA A 24 -44.67 -36.39 -29.15
CA ALA A 24 -43.68 -35.93 -30.12
C ALA A 24 -44.08 -36.37 -31.55
N PRO A 25 -43.97 -35.49 -32.57
CA PRO A 25 -44.19 -35.88 -33.95
C PRO A 25 -43.31 -37.09 -34.33
N PRO A 26 -43.87 -38.17 -34.92
CA PRO A 26 -43.14 -39.43 -35.13
C PRO A 26 -41.84 -39.28 -35.93
N LYS A 27 -41.81 -38.34 -36.89
CA LYS A 27 -40.66 -38.05 -37.76
C LYS A 27 -39.73 -36.94 -37.22
N SER A 28 -40.00 -36.38 -36.05
CA SER A 28 -39.13 -35.35 -35.46
C SER A 28 -37.76 -35.95 -35.19
N ILE A 29 -36.69 -35.26 -35.58
CA ILE A 29 -35.30 -35.65 -35.29
C ILE A 29 -34.71 -34.91 -34.08
N LYS A 30 -35.49 -34.02 -33.46
CA LYS A 30 -35.11 -33.27 -32.26
C LYS A 30 -35.91 -33.75 -31.05
N PRO A 31 -35.31 -33.78 -29.85
CA PRO A 31 -36.04 -34.09 -28.62
C PRO A 31 -37.06 -33.00 -28.28
N THR A 32 -38.06 -33.38 -27.48
CA THR A 32 -39.02 -32.47 -26.83
C THR A 32 -38.66 -32.32 -25.34
N GLU A 33 -39.36 -31.44 -24.63
CA GLU A 33 -39.20 -31.32 -23.17
C GLU A 33 -39.58 -32.61 -22.41
N ARG A 34 -40.48 -33.43 -22.99
CA ARG A 34 -40.96 -34.68 -22.37
C ARG A 34 -40.14 -35.91 -22.76
N GLY A 35 -39.27 -35.82 -23.77
CA GLY A 35 -38.41 -36.93 -24.18
C GLY A 35 -38.10 -36.94 -25.68
N TYR A 36 -38.20 -38.12 -26.28
CA TYR A 36 -37.77 -38.36 -27.67
C TYR A 36 -38.89 -39.04 -28.47
N SER A 37 -39.07 -38.62 -29.72
CA SER A 37 -39.66 -39.49 -30.75
C SER A 37 -38.69 -40.62 -31.08
N PHE A 38 -39.16 -41.64 -31.83
CA PHE A 38 -38.27 -42.71 -32.29
C PHE A 38 -37.13 -42.17 -33.17
N SER A 39 -37.42 -41.31 -34.16
CA SER A 39 -36.40 -40.72 -35.04
C SER A 39 -35.38 -39.85 -34.29
N ALA A 40 -35.80 -39.10 -33.27
CA ALA A 40 -34.88 -38.33 -32.42
C ALA A 40 -33.99 -39.25 -31.57
N ALA A 41 -34.54 -40.37 -31.06
CA ALA A 41 -33.77 -41.34 -30.30
C ALA A 41 -32.74 -42.08 -31.17
N VAL A 42 -33.09 -42.45 -32.41
CA VAL A 42 -32.15 -43.03 -33.39
C VAL A 42 -31.02 -42.04 -33.68
N ARG A 43 -31.35 -40.76 -33.92
CA ARG A 43 -30.33 -39.73 -34.15
C ARG A 43 -29.39 -39.55 -32.96
N ALA A 44 -29.92 -39.58 -31.73
CA ALA A 44 -29.09 -39.52 -30.53
C ALA A 44 -28.20 -40.76 -30.39
N ALA A 45 -28.72 -41.96 -30.71
CA ALA A 45 -27.94 -43.20 -30.74
C ALA A 45 -26.81 -43.16 -31.79
N GLU A 46 -27.05 -42.59 -32.98
CA GLU A 46 -26.00 -42.37 -34.00
C GLU A 46 -24.85 -41.49 -33.50
N VAL A 47 -25.18 -40.43 -32.76
CA VAL A 47 -24.16 -39.55 -32.15
C VAL A 47 -23.34 -40.31 -31.10
N LEU A 48 -23.98 -41.08 -30.23
CA LEU A 48 -23.30 -41.92 -29.24
C LEU A 48 -22.42 -42.98 -29.90
N SER A 49 -22.92 -43.62 -30.96
CA SER A 49 -22.19 -44.62 -31.74
C SER A 49 -20.94 -44.03 -32.39
N THR A 50 -21.07 -42.88 -33.05
CA THR A 50 -19.94 -42.17 -33.67
C THR A 50 -18.88 -41.81 -32.63
N GLN A 51 -19.28 -41.30 -31.45
CA GLN A 51 -18.36 -40.98 -30.35
C GLN A 51 -17.70 -42.23 -29.76
N HIS A 52 -18.43 -43.35 -29.67
CA HIS A 52 -17.88 -44.61 -29.19
C HIS A 52 -16.82 -45.17 -30.14
N LEU A 53 -17.15 -45.28 -31.43
CA LEU A 53 -16.25 -45.80 -32.45
C LEU A 53 -15.02 -44.92 -32.59
N GLY A 54 -15.18 -43.60 -32.57
CA GLY A 54 -14.08 -42.65 -32.64
C GLY A 54 -13.12 -42.69 -31.44
N ASN A 55 -13.50 -43.33 -30.34
CA ASN A 55 -12.66 -43.50 -29.14
C ASN A 55 -12.57 -44.97 -28.69
N ILE A 56 -12.76 -45.93 -29.61
CA ILE A 56 -12.88 -47.35 -29.24
C ILE A 56 -11.60 -47.88 -28.59
N ASP A 57 -10.43 -47.51 -29.10
CA ASP A 57 -9.12 -47.89 -28.52
C ASP A 57 -8.88 -47.27 -27.14
N GLY A 58 -9.51 -46.13 -26.86
CA GLY A 58 -9.44 -45.41 -25.60
C GLY A 58 -10.50 -45.83 -24.57
N GLY A 59 -11.22 -46.94 -24.77
CA GLY A 59 -12.28 -47.40 -23.87
C GLY A 59 -13.71 -47.00 -24.27
N GLY A 60 -13.89 -46.51 -25.50
CA GLY A 60 -15.17 -46.15 -26.10
C GLY A 60 -15.86 -44.94 -25.45
N TYR A 61 -17.17 -44.83 -25.64
CA TYR A 61 -17.99 -43.74 -25.09
C TYR A 61 -17.93 -43.61 -23.55
N GLN A 62 -17.74 -44.73 -22.83
CA GLN A 62 -17.67 -44.73 -21.37
C GLN A 62 -16.47 -43.95 -20.82
N SER A 63 -15.31 -44.06 -21.46
CA SER A 63 -14.13 -43.31 -21.05
C SER A 63 -14.30 -41.82 -21.33
N LEU A 64 -14.91 -41.43 -22.45
CA LEU A 64 -15.28 -40.03 -22.74
C LEU A 64 -16.23 -39.46 -21.67
N LYS A 65 -17.26 -40.22 -21.29
CA LYS A 65 -18.22 -39.82 -20.25
C LYS A 65 -17.56 -39.67 -18.89
N LYS A 66 -16.67 -40.60 -18.52
CA LYS A 66 -15.87 -40.51 -17.27
C LYS A 66 -14.90 -39.33 -17.30
N ALA A 67 -14.21 -39.10 -18.40
CA ALA A 67 -13.31 -37.96 -18.59
C ALA A 67 -14.08 -36.64 -18.45
N LYS A 68 -15.20 -36.49 -19.14
CA LYS A 68 -16.07 -35.30 -19.06
C LYS A 68 -16.62 -35.08 -17.64
N LYS A 69 -17.02 -36.14 -16.93
CA LYS A 69 -17.46 -36.04 -15.53
C LYS A 69 -16.31 -35.62 -14.61
N LYS A 70 -15.10 -36.16 -14.81
CA LYS A 70 -13.90 -35.78 -14.07
C LYS A 70 -13.50 -34.33 -14.34
N GLU A 71 -13.51 -33.90 -15.59
CA GLU A 71 -13.25 -32.50 -15.98
C GLU A 71 -14.25 -31.54 -15.35
N LEU A 72 -15.54 -31.90 -15.36
CA LEU A 72 -16.59 -31.10 -14.71
C LEU A 72 -16.35 -31.02 -13.20
N ALA A 73 -16.06 -32.15 -12.53
CA ALA A 73 -15.76 -32.17 -11.11
C ALA A 73 -14.52 -31.30 -10.78
N GLN A 74 -13.44 -31.43 -11.55
CA GLN A 74 -12.23 -30.61 -11.40
C GLN A 74 -12.45 -29.13 -11.73
N ALA A 75 -13.38 -28.81 -12.64
CA ALA A 75 -13.76 -27.43 -12.93
C ALA A 75 -14.57 -26.83 -11.77
N MET A 76 -15.48 -27.60 -11.17
CA MET A 76 -16.25 -27.19 -10.00
C MET A 76 -15.35 -27.00 -8.78
N GLU A 77 -14.42 -27.93 -8.53
CA GLU A 77 -13.43 -27.82 -7.44
C GLU A 77 -12.56 -26.57 -7.62
N ARG A 78 -11.99 -26.35 -8.81
CA ARG A 78 -11.22 -25.13 -9.10
C ARG A 78 -12.05 -23.86 -8.97
N ALA A 79 -13.33 -23.89 -9.35
CA ALA A 79 -14.22 -22.75 -9.17
C ALA A 79 -14.45 -22.44 -7.69
N GLN A 80 -14.67 -23.47 -6.86
CA GLN A 80 -14.80 -23.32 -5.40
C GLN A 80 -13.51 -22.80 -4.77
N GLU A 81 -12.35 -23.35 -5.14
CA GLU A 81 -11.05 -22.85 -4.68
C GLU A 81 -10.88 -21.36 -5.00
N LEU A 82 -11.24 -20.92 -6.21
CA LEU A 82 -11.19 -19.52 -6.60
C LEU A 82 -12.18 -18.63 -5.83
N GLU A 83 -13.37 -19.15 -5.53
CA GLU A 83 -14.36 -18.47 -4.68
C GLU A 83 -13.81 -18.19 -3.29
N GLU A 84 -13.00 -19.10 -2.75
CA GLU A 84 -12.34 -18.88 -1.47
C GLU A 84 -11.20 -17.85 -1.55
N GLN A 85 -10.61 -17.60 -2.71
CA GLN A 85 -9.52 -16.64 -2.92
C GLN A 85 -10.04 -15.22 -3.12
N THR A 86 -10.62 -14.67 -2.07
CA THR A 86 -11.31 -13.37 -2.10
C THR A 86 -10.37 -12.17 -2.25
N LEU A 87 -10.92 -11.02 -2.66
CA LEU A 87 -10.21 -9.74 -2.68
C LEU A 87 -9.63 -9.39 -1.31
N GLU A 88 -10.39 -9.59 -0.23
CA GLU A 88 -9.92 -9.36 1.13
C GLU A 88 -8.66 -10.17 1.46
N LYS A 89 -8.66 -11.48 1.17
CA LYS A 89 -7.50 -12.35 1.41
C LYS A 89 -6.28 -11.86 0.62
N LEU A 90 -6.45 -11.43 -0.63
CA LEU A 90 -5.35 -10.89 -1.44
C LEU A 90 -4.74 -9.63 -0.81
N LEU A 91 -5.60 -8.69 -0.40
CA LEU A 91 -5.18 -7.42 0.18
C LEU A 91 -4.46 -7.61 1.52
N LEU A 92 -5.00 -8.47 2.39
CA LEU A 92 -4.38 -8.78 3.68
C LEU A 92 -3.07 -9.54 3.52
N ALA A 93 -3.00 -10.53 2.62
CA ALA A 93 -1.78 -11.27 2.30
C ALA A 93 -0.67 -10.34 1.80
N TYR A 94 -1.01 -9.33 0.98
CA TYR A 94 -0.04 -8.32 0.56
C TYR A 94 0.47 -7.48 1.73
N CYS A 95 -0.39 -7.11 2.69
CA CYS A 95 0.03 -6.41 3.91
C CYS A 95 0.94 -7.28 4.78
N ASP A 96 0.63 -8.58 4.94
CA ASP A 96 1.50 -9.53 5.67
C ASP A 96 2.84 -9.69 4.97
N TYR A 97 2.84 -9.75 3.64
CA TYR A 97 4.06 -9.79 2.86
C TYR A 97 4.93 -8.55 3.10
N LEU A 98 4.34 -7.34 3.10
CA LEU A 98 5.07 -6.12 3.45
C LEU A 98 5.63 -6.16 4.88
N GLN A 99 4.87 -6.68 5.84
CA GLN A 99 5.31 -6.84 7.22
C GLN A 99 6.50 -7.79 7.33
N ASN A 100 6.46 -8.94 6.65
CA ASN A 100 7.55 -9.91 6.62
C ASN A 100 8.81 -9.35 5.97
N LEU A 101 8.66 -8.42 5.02
CA LEU A 101 9.78 -7.66 4.46
C LEU A 101 10.28 -6.52 5.37
N GLY A 102 9.70 -6.34 6.57
CA GLY A 102 10.04 -5.25 7.49
C GLY A 102 9.62 -3.86 7.03
N LYS A 103 8.64 -3.75 6.10
CA LYS A 103 8.20 -2.46 5.55
C LYS A 103 7.21 -1.76 6.47
N ILE A 104 7.61 -0.64 7.06
CA ILE A 104 6.76 0.20 7.93
C ILE A 104 5.43 0.59 7.27
N SER A 105 5.38 0.71 5.93
CA SER A 105 4.16 1.02 5.19
C SER A 105 3.06 -0.07 5.30
N HIS A 106 3.37 -1.25 5.84
CA HIS A 106 2.40 -2.35 5.99
C HIS A 106 1.18 -1.93 6.82
N GLN A 107 1.37 -1.18 7.91
CA GLN A 107 0.28 -0.73 8.78
C GLN A 107 -0.63 0.28 8.06
N GLU A 108 -0.04 1.25 7.36
CA GLU A 108 -0.79 2.24 6.60
C GLU A 108 -1.57 1.57 5.46
N ALA A 109 -0.94 0.65 4.72
CA ALA A 109 -1.61 -0.12 3.68
C ALA A 109 -2.79 -0.92 4.24
N ARG A 110 -2.59 -1.63 5.36
CA ARG A 110 -3.63 -2.42 6.01
C ARG A 110 -4.80 -1.55 6.45
N ASN A 111 -4.53 -0.40 7.07
CA ASN A 111 -5.57 0.52 7.53
C ASN A 111 -6.38 1.12 6.36
N VAL A 112 -5.69 1.58 5.30
CA VAL A 112 -6.36 2.15 4.12
C VAL A 112 -7.23 1.10 3.42
N LEU A 113 -6.71 -0.11 3.21
CA LEU A 113 -7.43 -1.18 2.54
C LEU A 113 -8.61 -1.68 3.39
N ARG A 114 -8.43 -1.80 4.71
CA ARG A 114 -9.50 -2.19 5.64
C ARG A 114 -10.66 -1.19 5.61
N LEU A 115 -10.38 0.08 5.90
CA LEU A 115 -11.41 1.12 6.04
C LEU A 115 -12.15 1.43 4.74
N HIS A 116 -11.48 1.28 3.60
CA HIS A 116 -11.99 1.82 2.35
C HIS A 116 -12.36 0.78 1.30
N VAL A 117 -11.93 -0.47 1.48
CA VAL A 117 -12.33 -1.61 0.63
C VAL A 117 -13.11 -2.63 1.47
N ILE A 118 -12.48 -3.21 2.49
CA ILE A 118 -13.03 -4.38 3.21
C ILE A 118 -14.32 -4.02 3.96
N GLU A 119 -14.26 -2.98 4.81
CA GLU A 119 -15.40 -2.56 5.62
C GLU A 119 -16.43 -1.77 4.80
N ALA A 120 -15.98 -0.96 3.85
CA ALA A 120 -16.86 -0.11 3.04
C ALA A 120 -17.59 -0.87 1.92
N PHE A 121 -17.01 -1.96 1.40
CA PHE A 121 -17.56 -2.75 0.30
C PHE A 121 -17.47 -4.26 0.59
N PRO A 122 -18.15 -4.77 1.63
CA PRO A 122 -18.01 -6.15 2.07
C PRO A 122 -18.39 -7.18 1.00
N LYS A 123 -19.35 -6.85 0.13
CA LYS A 123 -19.71 -7.71 -1.02
C LYS A 123 -18.55 -7.84 -2.00
N LEU A 124 -17.91 -6.73 -2.37
CA LEU A 124 -16.74 -6.70 -3.26
C LEU A 124 -15.53 -7.39 -2.62
N ALA A 125 -15.33 -7.17 -1.32
CA ALA A 125 -14.23 -7.78 -0.56
C ALA A 125 -14.31 -9.31 -0.52
N ARG A 126 -15.54 -9.86 -0.50
CA ARG A 126 -15.81 -11.31 -0.55
C ARG A 126 -15.81 -11.89 -1.97
N SER A 127 -15.83 -11.06 -3.01
CA SER A 127 -15.76 -11.55 -4.38
C SER A 127 -14.39 -12.19 -4.67
N PRO A 128 -14.32 -13.17 -5.59
CA PRO A 128 -13.05 -13.76 -6.03
C PRO A 128 -12.11 -12.68 -6.54
N ALA A 129 -10.87 -12.65 -6.07
CA ALA A 129 -9.90 -11.62 -6.44
C ALA A 129 -9.65 -11.58 -7.96
N SER A 130 -9.71 -12.74 -8.62
CA SER A 130 -9.55 -12.90 -10.07
C SER A 130 -10.69 -12.31 -10.91
N GLN A 131 -11.84 -12.01 -10.31
CA GLN A 131 -13.02 -11.46 -10.98
C GLN A 131 -13.21 -9.96 -10.75
N ILE A 132 -12.33 -9.32 -9.98
CA ILE A 132 -12.41 -7.88 -9.70
C ILE A 132 -12.12 -7.09 -10.97
N THR A 133 -12.99 -6.13 -11.28
CA THR A 133 -12.92 -5.33 -12.51
C THR A 133 -12.31 -3.94 -12.29
N THR A 134 -11.80 -3.34 -13.35
CA THR A 134 -11.28 -1.95 -13.35
C THR A 134 -12.35 -0.95 -12.89
N GLU A 135 -13.60 -1.15 -13.30
CA GLU A 135 -14.74 -0.29 -12.94
C GLU A 135 -15.02 -0.34 -11.44
N GLN A 136 -15.07 -1.53 -10.85
CA GLN A 136 -15.26 -1.69 -9.40
C GLN A 136 -14.17 -0.97 -8.60
N VAL A 137 -12.92 -1.03 -9.05
CA VAL A 137 -11.81 -0.29 -8.42
C VAL A 137 -12.00 1.23 -8.57
N ALA A 138 -12.41 1.69 -9.75
CA ALA A 138 -12.69 3.10 -10.00
C ALA A 138 -13.84 3.63 -9.14
N ASP A 139 -14.88 2.83 -8.89
CA ASP A 139 -16.00 3.19 -8.02
C ASP A 139 -15.56 3.37 -6.55
N VAL A 140 -14.72 2.47 -6.05
CA VAL A 140 -14.11 2.60 -4.71
C VAL A 140 -13.31 3.90 -4.60
N MET A 141 -12.52 4.23 -5.62
CA MET A 141 -11.78 5.50 -5.68
C MET A 141 -12.72 6.70 -5.75
N ARG A 142 -13.78 6.64 -6.57
CA ARG A 142 -14.73 7.73 -6.77
C ARG A 142 -15.43 8.11 -5.48
N ARG A 143 -15.84 7.12 -4.66
CA ARG A 143 -16.41 7.36 -3.33
C ARG A 143 -15.47 8.20 -2.46
N LEU A 144 -14.19 7.83 -2.39
CA LEU A 144 -13.22 8.60 -1.60
C LEU A 144 -13.02 10.01 -2.12
N ILE A 145 -13.04 10.21 -3.44
CA ILE A 145 -12.95 11.55 -4.04
C ILE A 145 -14.17 12.40 -3.70
N GLN A 146 -15.38 11.82 -3.77
CA GLN A 146 -16.64 12.47 -3.39
C GLN A 146 -16.68 12.83 -1.90
N ASP A 147 -16.10 11.98 -1.04
CA ASP A 147 -15.90 12.26 0.39
C ASP A 147 -14.82 13.33 0.68
N GLY A 148 -14.23 13.94 -0.35
CA GLY A 148 -13.11 14.91 -0.21
C GLY A 148 -11.76 14.27 0.12
N LYS A 149 -11.64 12.95 0.16
CA LYS A 149 -10.45 12.18 0.56
C LYS A 149 -9.56 11.81 -0.64
N ARG A 150 -9.29 12.79 -1.52
CA ARG A 150 -8.56 12.60 -2.79
C ARG A 150 -7.19 11.93 -2.63
N ARG A 151 -6.39 12.35 -1.65
CA ARG A 151 -5.08 11.74 -1.36
C ARG A 151 -5.20 10.29 -0.90
N SER A 152 -6.21 9.97 -0.10
CA SER A 152 -6.48 8.60 0.33
C SER A 152 -6.90 7.70 -0.83
N ALA A 153 -7.65 8.23 -1.81
CA ALA A 153 -7.99 7.52 -3.04
C ALA A 153 -6.73 7.10 -3.82
N ASN A 154 -5.76 8.03 -3.96
CA ASN A 154 -4.49 7.72 -4.63
C ASN A 154 -3.66 6.67 -3.87
N LYS A 155 -3.60 6.75 -2.53
CA LYS A 155 -2.92 5.73 -1.71
C LYS A 155 -3.57 4.36 -1.86
N LEU A 156 -4.90 4.30 -1.77
CA LEU A 156 -5.68 3.07 -1.97
C LEU A 156 -5.36 2.44 -3.32
N ARG A 157 -5.40 3.24 -4.41
CA ARG A 157 -5.03 2.79 -5.75
C ARG A 157 -3.62 2.21 -5.77
N SER A 158 -2.64 2.91 -5.20
CA SER A 158 -1.26 2.45 -5.16
C SER A 158 -1.11 1.10 -4.44
N TYR A 159 -1.78 0.92 -3.29
CA TYR A 159 -1.71 -0.34 -2.55
C TYR A 159 -2.43 -1.48 -3.25
N MET A 160 -3.64 -1.26 -3.78
CA MET A 160 -4.35 -2.28 -4.54
C MET A 160 -3.56 -2.68 -5.79
N ARG A 161 -3.02 -1.71 -6.54
CA ARG A 161 -2.19 -1.99 -7.72
C ARG A 161 -0.99 -2.86 -7.37
N ALA A 162 -0.33 -2.59 -6.24
CA ALA A 162 0.81 -3.38 -5.79
C ALA A 162 0.40 -4.80 -5.35
N ALA A 163 -0.72 -4.97 -4.65
CA ALA A 163 -1.24 -6.27 -4.26
C ALA A 163 -1.57 -7.15 -5.48
N PHE A 164 -2.34 -6.62 -6.44
CA PHE A 164 -2.65 -7.32 -7.68
C PHE A 164 -1.41 -7.60 -8.54
N GLN A 165 -0.46 -6.67 -8.59
CA GLN A 165 0.80 -6.90 -9.30
C GLN A 165 1.62 -8.00 -8.64
N CYS A 166 1.66 -8.04 -7.30
CA CYS A 166 2.35 -9.08 -6.54
C CYS A 166 1.77 -10.46 -6.87
N ALA A 167 0.44 -10.61 -6.83
CA ALA A 167 -0.22 -11.86 -7.20
C ALA A 167 -0.02 -12.26 -8.67
N LYS A 168 -0.14 -11.31 -9.61
CA LYS A 168 0.13 -11.55 -11.03
C LYS A 168 1.57 -12.02 -11.26
N SER A 169 2.53 -11.37 -10.61
CA SER A 169 3.96 -11.66 -10.76
C SER A 169 4.41 -12.93 -10.03
N ALA A 170 3.62 -13.50 -9.11
CA ALA A 170 3.98 -14.72 -8.39
C ALA A 170 4.24 -15.93 -9.31
N LYS A 171 3.70 -15.90 -10.54
CA LYS A 171 3.94 -16.94 -11.56
C LYS A 171 5.37 -16.92 -12.13
N THR A 172 6.00 -15.74 -12.17
CA THR A 172 7.27 -15.53 -12.88
C THR A 172 8.39 -14.98 -12.00
N ASN A 173 8.07 -14.44 -10.83
CA ASN A 173 9.05 -13.87 -9.92
C ASN A 173 9.26 -14.79 -8.70
N PRO A 174 10.43 -15.46 -8.58
CA PRO A 174 10.70 -16.39 -7.48
C PRO A 174 10.87 -15.73 -6.11
N SER A 175 11.04 -14.41 -6.05
CA SER A 175 11.11 -13.67 -4.78
C SER A 175 9.75 -13.47 -4.10
N ILE A 176 8.65 -13.75 -4.81
CA ILE A 176 7.28 -13.61 -4.28
C ILE A 176 6.83 -14.97 -3.72
N PRO A 177 6.20 -15.02 -2.53
CA PRO A 177 5.70 -16.26 -1.96
C PRO A 177 4.73 -17.02 -2.88
N LEU A 178 4.87 -18.35 -2.92
CA LEU A 178 4.02 -19.22 -3.74
C LEU A 178 2.54 -19.12 -3.39
N SER A 179 2.19 -18.76 -2.15
CA SER A 179 0.81 -18.53 -1.71
C SER A 179 0.09 -17.50 -2.58
N PHE A 180 0.79 -16.55 -3.20
CA PHE A 180 0.15 -15.59 -4.09
C PHE A 180 -0.31 -16.19 -5.42
N LYS A 181 0.14 -17.40 -5.80
CA LYS A 181 -0.32 -18.08 -7.02
C LYS A 181 -1.77 -18.56 -6.89
N SER A 182 -2.26 -18.87 -5.68
CA SER A 182 -3.62 -19.39 -5.47
C SER A 182 -4.69 -18.39 -5.91
N PHE A 183 -4.44 -17.08 -5.79
CA PHE A 183 -5.36 -16.03 -6.25
C PHE A 183 -5.59 -16.03 -7.77
N ALA A 184 -4.80 -16.77 -8.54
CA ALA A 184 -4.94 -16.98 -9.98
C ALA A 184 -5.05 -15.69 -10.83
N ILE A 185 -4.47 -14.58 -10.36
CA ILE A 185 -4.52 -13.29 -11.04
C ILE A 185 -3.78 -13.37 -12.39
N SER A 186 -4.47 -12.96 -13.46
CA SER A 186 -3.94 -12.86 -14.82
C SER A 186 -3.70 -11.40 -15.23
N ILE A 187 -4.62 -10.51 -14.88
CA ILE A 187 -4.60 -9.08 -15.20
C ILE A 187 -4.68 -8.28 -13.90
N ASN A 188 -4.04 -7.12 -13.86
CA ASN A 188 -4.14 -6.20 -12.73
C ASN A 188 -5.25 -5.18 -13.03
N PRO A 189 -6.45 -5.30 -12.44
CA PRO A 189 -7.56 -4.38 -12.75
C PRO A 189 -7.28 -2.93 -12.33
N VAL A 190 -6.26 -2.71 -11.50
CA VAL A 190 -5.90 -1.36 -11.01
C VAL A 190 -4.91 -0.67 -11.95
N SER A 191 -4.27 -1.38 -12.88
CA SER A 191 -3.25 -0.79 -13.75
C SER A 191 -3.79 0.38 -14.56
N ASP A 192 -5.02 0.23 -15.06
CA ASP A 192 -5.62 1.13 -16.05
C ASP A 192 -6.47 2.23 -15.40
N THR A 193 -6.63 2.18 -14.07
CA THR A 193 -7.23 3.30 -13.32
C THR A 193 -6.26 4.49 -13.29
N THR A 194 -6.79 5.70 -13.25
CA THR A 194 -5.97 6.94 -13.20
C THR A 194 -5.99 7.52 -11.78
N PRO A 195 -4.82 7.91 -11.21
CA PRO A 195 -4.81 8.65 -9.95
C PRO A 195 -5.46 10.03 -10.14
N ASP A 196 -6.11 10.55 -9.10
CA ASP A 196 -6.64 11.92 -9.12
C ASP A 196 -5.49 12.94 -9.00
N PRO A 197 -5.21 13.77 -10.01
CA PRO A 197 -4.12 14.75 -9.96
C PRO A 197 -4.30 15.76 -8.83
N GLN A 198 -5.53 16.11 -8.47
CA GLN A 198 -5.80 17.07 -7.39
C GLN A 198 -5.42 16.50 -6.02
N GLY A 199 -5.49 15.17 -5.83
CA GLY A 199 -5.06 14.50 -4.61
C GLY A 199 -3.54 14.49 -4.38
N ASN A 200 -2.75 14.90 -5.38
CA ASN A 200 -1.29 14.95 -5.32
C ASN A 200 -0.73 16.38 -5.22
N GLN A 201 -1.58 17.40 -5.20
CA GLN A 201 -1.11 18.77 -5.06
C GLN A 201 -0.49 18.98 -3.67
N ALA A 202 0.73 19.50 -3.65
CA ALA A 202 1.35 19.95 -2.43
C ALA A 202 0.57 21.18 -1.92
N ASP A 203 0.19 21.17 -0.65
CA ASP A 203 -0.42 22.31 0.02
C ASP A 203 0.58 23.48 0.04
N LYS A 204 0.25 24.55 -0.68
CA LYS A 204 1.10 25.75 -0.85
C LYS A 204 0.72 26.82 0.17
N ASN A 205 0.89 26.50 1.45
CA ASN A 205 0.76 27.49 2.52
C ASN A 205 2.11 27.62 3.28
N PRO A 206 3.13 28.26 2.68
CA PRO A 206 4.41 28.46 3.36
C PRO A 206 4.27 29.53 4.44
N ILE A 207 4.83 29.28 5.62
CA ILE A 207 5.03 30.33 6.61
C ILE A 207 6.06 31.34 6.10
N ASN A 208 5.73 32.63 6.17
CA ASN A 208 6.65 33.69 5.81
C ASN A 208 7.71 33.93 6.91
N PHE A 209 8.71 34.76 6.60
CA PHE A 209 9.80 35.08 7.53
C PHE A 209 9.29 35.58 8.89
N PHE A 210 8.45 36.62 8.89
CA PHE A 210 7.93 37.23 10.11
C PHE A 210 7.10 36.26 10.95
N GLY A 211 6.34 35.37 10.31
CA GLY A 211 5.59 34.32 10.98
C GLY A 211 6.52 33.34 11.70
N LEU A 212 7.58 32.88 11.02
CA LEU A 212 8.54 31.96 11.62
C LEU A 212 9.33 32.61 12.77
N GLN A 213 9.68 33.89 12.62
CA GLN A 213 10.33 34.70 13.65
C GLN A 213 9.41 34.91 14.87
N ARG A 214 8.13 35.22 14.66
CA ARG A 214 7.14 35.37 15.73
C ARG A 214 6.91 34.06 16.48
N TYR A 215 6.83 32.95 15.74
CA TYR A 215 6.78 31.60 16.29
C TYR A 215 8.02 31.32 17.16
N TRP A 216 9.23 31.59 16.64
CA TRP A 216 10.48 31.44 17.38
C TRP A 216 10.49 32.26 18.67
N LYS A 217 10.20 33.56 18.59
CA LYS A 217 10.17 34.46 19.76
C LYS A 217 9.22 33.94 20.85
N HIS A 218 8.03 33.49 20.47
CA HIS A 218 7.06 32.92 21.41
C HIS A 218 7.56 31.62 22.06
N ILE A 219 8.00 30.63 21.28
CA ILE A 219 8.52 29.39 21.89
C ILE A 219 9.81 29.64 22.69
N ASN A 220 10.60 30.66 22.36
CA ASN A 220 11.83 30.98 23.08
C ASN A 220 11.60 31.69 24.42
N SER A 221 10.47 32.37 24.60
CA SER A 221 10.13 33.01 25.87
C SER A 221 9.60 32.03 26.94
N GLN A 222 9.35 30.77 26.58
CA GLN A 222 8.72 29.78 27.47
C GLN A 222 9.75 28.78 28.01
N ASN A 223 9.72 28.53 29.32
CA ASN A 223 10.66 27.63 29.99
C ASN A 223 10.03 26.27 30.35
N ASP A 224 9.32 25.65 29.41
CA ASP A 224 8.68 24.35 29.60
C ASP A 224 9.14 23.29 28.58
N TYR A 225 8.89 22.01 28.91
CA TYR A 225 9.28 20.85 28.10
C TYR A 225 8.79 20.95 26.64
N ARG A 226 7.54 21.39 26.43
CA ARG A 226 6.92 21.41 25.09
C ARG A 226 7.63 22.43 24.23
N SER A 227 7.81 23.64 24.75
CA SER A 227 8.52 24.72 24.06
C SER A 227 9.98 24.38 23.81
N ALA A 228 10.66 23.69 24.73
CA ALA A 228 12.02 23.19 24.53
C ALA A 228 12.11 22.20 23.36
N LEU A 229 11.17 21.26 23.24
CA LEU A 229 11.16 20.32 22.12
C LEU A 229 10.81 21.00 20.78
N LEU A 230 9.93 22.00 20.79
CA LEU A 230 9.65 22.82 19.60
C LEU A 230 10.87 23.66 19.19
N ARG A 231 11.59 24.25 20.16
CA ARG A 231 12.87 24.94 19.93
C ARG A 231 13.89 23.99 19.32
N PHE A 232 14.04 22.80 19.89
CA PHE A 232 14.94 21.78 19.38
C PHE A 232 14.60 21.37 17.95
N HIS A 233 13.32 21.17 17.64
CA HIS A 233 12.85 20.85 16.28
C HIS A 233 13.20 21.95 15.27
N LEU A 234 13.01 23.22 15.64
CA LEU A 234 13.32 24.36 14.77
C LEU A 234 14.83 24.57 14.64
N ALA A 235 15.56 24.56 15.75
CA ALA A 235 17.01 24.79 15.83
C ALA A 235 17.86 23.68 15.18
N THR A 236 17.27 22.50 14.95
CA THR A 236 17.87 21.43 14.12
C THR A 236 17.49 21.55 12.64
N GLY A 237 16.85 22.65 12.23
CA GLY A 237 16.51 22.93 10.83
C GLY A 237 15.15 22.40 10.38
N GLY A 238 14.21 22.16 11.31
CA GLY A 238 12.87 21.67 10.98
C GLY A 238 12.89 20.24 10.44
N GLN A 239 13.57 19.33 11.16
CA GLN A 239 13.66 17.92 10.77
C GLN A 239 12.27 17.27 10.64
N ARG A 240 12.18 16.13 9.94
CA ARG A 240 10.87 15.43 9.86
C ARG A 240 10.49 14.99 11.26
N ILE A 241 9.36 15.49 11.77
CA ILE A 241 8.90 15.27 13.15
C ILE A 241 8.98 13.79 13.55
N ALA A 242 8.46 12.89 12.72
CA ALA A 242 8.48 11.46 13.03
C ALA A 242 9.89 10.83 13.08
N GLN A 243 10.87 11.39 12.36
CA GLN A 243 12.28 10.94 12.45
C GLN A 243 12.93 11.50 13.72
N LEU A 244 12.71 12.79 14.00
CA LEU A 244 13.26 13.47 15.18
C LEU A 244 12.76 12.81 16.48
N LEU A 245 11.46 12.53 16.58
CA LEU A 245 10.88 11.97 17.80
C LEU A 245 11.34 10.54 18.09
N ARG A 246 11.84 9.80 17.09
CA ARG A 246 12.36 8.43 17.27
C ARG A 246 13.79 8.38 17.81
N LEU A 247 14.44 9.52 17.99
CA LEU A 247 15.79 9.57 18.53
C LEU A 247 15.86 8.83 19.87
N THR A 248 16.77 7.87 19.92
CA THR A 248 17.17 7.25 21.18
C THR A 248 18.30 8.05 21.81
N ASN A 249 18.53 7.84 23.10
CA ASN A 249 19.66 8.46 23.79
C ASN A 249 21.03 8.01 23.23
N ALA A 250 21.09 6.88 22.52
CA ALA A 250 22.29 6.40 21.82
C ALA A 250 22.57 7.13 20.50
N ASP A 251 21.56 7.77 19.90
CA ASP A 251 21.69 8.55 18.66
C ASP A 251 22.15 10.00 18.90
N ILE A 252 22.33 10.40 20.16
CA ILE A 252 22.66 11.76 20.59
C ILE A 252 24.12 11.81 21.05
N HIS A 253 24.90 12.64 20.38
CA HIS A 253 26.29 12.91 20.69
C HIS A 253 26.47 14.38 21.15
N ASN A 254 27.68 14.75 21.52
CA ASN A 254 27.97 16.07 22.09
C ASN A 254 27.72 17.21 21.08
N ASP A 255 28.01 16.98 19.80
CA ASP A 255 28.01 17.99 18.73
C ASP A 255 27.06 17.65 17.58
N HIS A 256 26.39 16.49 17.61
CA HIS A 256 25.47 16.07 16.55
C HIS A 256 24.45 15.02 17.03
N ILE A 257 23.42 14.82 16.21
CA ILE A 257 22.42 13.74 16.32
C ILE A 257 22.41 12.89 15.04
N VAL A 258 22.09 11.61 15.18
CA VAL A 258 21.97 10.68 14.04
C VAL A 258 20.50 10.30 13.84
N LEU A 259 19.90 10.82 12.79
CA LEU A 259 18.52 10.49 12.41
C LEU A 259 18.51 9.29 11.46
N HIS A 260 17.55 8.38 11.66
CA HIS A 260 17.38 7.20 10.80
C HIS A 260 16.19 7.38 9.87
N ASP A 261 16.42 7.28 8.56
CA ASP A 261 15.35 7.18 7.57
C ASP A 261 15.11 5.71 7.21
N PRO A 262 14.01 5.11 7.70
CA PRO A 262 13.65 3.74 7.36
C PRO A 262 13.14 3.61 5.92
N LYS A 263 12.95 4.72 5.18
CA LYS A 263 12.55 4.68 3.77
C LYS A 263 13.74 4.24 2.91
N GLY A 264 13.91 2.92 2.81
CA GLY A 264 14.89 2.25 1.94
C GLY A 264 14.30 1.06 1.18
N ARG A 265 15.07 0.55 0.20
CA ARG A 265 14.79 -0.75 -0.43
C ARG A 265 14.94 -1.87 0.61
N THR A 266 14.20 -2.96 0.43
CA THR A 266 14.22 -4.09 1.37
C THR A 266 15.63 -4.66 1.46
N GLY A 267 16.10 -4.96 2.67
CA GLY A 267 17.45 -5.53 2.90
C GLY A 267 18.60 -4.51 2.93
N GLN A 268 18.34 -3.21 2.76
CA GLN A 268 19.36 -2.17 2.96
C GLN A 268 19.20 -1.53 4.35
N ARG A 269 20.34 -1.20 5.00
CA ARG A 269 20.34 -0.45 6.27
C ARG A 269 19.58 0.87 6.09
N ALA A 270 18.86 1.29 7.13
CA ALA A 270 18.20 2.60 7.15
C ALA A 270 19.24 3.68 6.81
N ARG A 271 18.84 4.67 6.00
CA ARG A 271 19.76 5.74 5.63
C ARG A 271 19.96 6.61 6.87
N THR A 272 21.20 6.71 7.32
CA THR A 272 21.59 7.65 8.39
C THR A 272 21.60 9.07 7.85
N HIS A 273 21.21 10.02 8.69
CA HIS A 273 21.21 11.45 8.42
C HIS A 273 21.77 12.16 9.64
N VAL A 274 23.02 12.62 9.53
CA VAL A 274 23.72 13.30 10.62
C VAL A 274 23.40 14.79 10.60
N VAL A 275 22.98 15.33 11.74
CA VAL A 275 22.63 16.75 11.91
C VAL A 275 23.50 17.34 13.03
N PRO A 276 24.31 18.38 12.78
CA PRO A 276 25.09 19.02 13.82
C PRO A 276 24.19 19.78 14.80
N LEU A 277 24.67 19.98 16.02
CA LEU A 277 24.00 20.74 17.07
C LEU A 277 24.69 22.10 17.25
N SER A 278 23.95 23.17 17.00
CA SER A 278 24.34 24.50 17.47
C SER A 278 24.18 24.61 18.98
N ASN A 279 24.77 25.64 19.60
CA ASN A 279 24.59 25.89 21.04
C ASN A 279 23.11 26.01 21.44
N VAL A 280 22.29 26.68 20.62
CA VAL A 280 20.84 26.81 20.85
C VAL A 280 20.15 25.45 20.79
N ALA A 281 20.50 24.60 19.83
CA ALA A 281 19.95 23.25 19.75
C ALA A 281 20.36 22.39 20.96
N ARG A 282 21.62 22.48 21.40
CA ARG A 282 22.11 21.73 22.57
C ARG A 282 21.39 22.14 23.86
N LEU A 283 21.22 23.44 24.10
CA LEU A 283 20.49 23.93 25.28
C LEU A 283 19.02 23.50 25.26
N ALA A 284 18.36 23.59 24.10
CA ALA A 284 16.99 23.10 23.95
C ALA A 284 16.90 21.58 24.19
N LEU A 285 17.89 20.82 23.71
CA LEU A 285 17.97 19.37 23.92
C LEU A 285 18.13 19.03 25.40
N GLU A 286 19.05 19.68 26.12
CA GLU A 286 19.26 19.47 27.56
C GLU A 286 17.97 19.64 28.37
N GLN A 287 17.10 20.58 27.96
CA GLN A 287 15.84 20.85 28.63
C GLN A 287 14.71 19.85 28.30
N CYS A 288 14.71 19.23 27.13
CA CYS A 288 13.64 18.31 26.70
C CYS A 288 14.07 16.84 26.59
N ARG A 289 15.33 16.52 26.88
CA ARG A 289 15.86 15.16 26.87
C ARG A 289 15.44 14.42 28.13
N ALA A 290 14.74 13.30 27.95
CA ALA A 290 14.38 12.40 29.03
C ALA A 290 15.42 11.30 29.25
N PRO A 291 15.54 10.77 30.49
CA PRO A 291 16.27 9.53 30.74
C PRO A 291 15.55 8.33 30.11
N GLY A 292 16.27 7.25 29.82
CA GLY A 292 15.72 6.02 29.24
C GLY A 292 16.21 5.73 27.82
N GLU A 293 15.48 4.89 27.07
CA GLU A 293 15.83 4.56 25.68
C GLU A 293 15.52 5.74 24.75
N PHE A 294 14.29 6.25 24.79
CA PHE A 294 13.83 7.34 23.93
C PHE A 294 14.12 8.71 24.53
N ALA A 295 14.68 9.62 23.72
CA ALA A 295 15.03 10.97 24.17
C ALA A 295 13.82 11.88 24.41
N PHE A 296 12.71 11.67 23.68
CA PHE A 296 11.51 12.50 23.75
C PHE A 296 10.28 11.66 24.03
N THR A 297 9.59 11.93 25.14
CA THR A 297 8.61 11.02 25.74
C THR A 297 7.62 11.80 26.59
N SER A 298 6.42 11.24 26.75
CA SER A 298 5.42 11.70 27.73
C SER A 298 5.21 10.68 28.88
N ASP A 299 5.92 9.56 28.88
CA ASP A 299 5.73 8.41 29.78
C ASP A 299 7.02 7.98 30.51
N GLY A 300 8.00 8.88 30.60
CA GLY A 300 9.25 8.64 31.31
C GLY A 300 10.25 7.77 30.54
N GLY A 301 10.17 7.74 29.21
CA GLY A 301 11.20 7.14 28.34
C GLY A 301 10.88 5.74 27.82
N LYS A 302 9.66 5.23 28.09
CA LYS A 302 9.23 3.89 27.63
C LYS A 302 8.79 3.92 26.17
N THR A 303 8.11 4.98 25.76
CA THR A 303 7.73 5.22 24.37
C THR A 303 8.13 6.61 23.92
N HIS A 304 8.41 6.72 22.63
CA HIS A 304 8.66 8.02 22.04
C HIS A 304 7.37 8.83 21.88
N LEU A 305 7.48 10.15 21.96
CA LEU A 305 6.36 11.06 21.69
C LEU A 305 5.81 10.84 20.26
N THR A 306 4.50 10.98 20.09
CA THR A 306 3.88 10.85 18.77
C THR A 306 3.98 12.15 17.98
N GLY A 307 4.08 12.03 16.64
CA GLY A 307 4.11 13.21 15.76
C GLY A 307 2.83 14.04 15.81
N THR A 308 1.68 13.43 16.12
CA THR A 308 0.41 14.13 16.34
C THR A 308 0.48 15.04 17.56
N THR A 309 1.10 14.58 18.65
CA THR A 309 1.28 15.38 19.87
C THR A 309 2.16 16.59 19.62
N LEU A 310 3.36 16.41 19.04
CA LEU A 310 4.24 17.55 18.75
C LEU A 310 3.60 18.54 17.76
N SER A 311 2.87 18.03 16.76
CA SER A 311 2.17 18.88 15.80
C SER A 311 1.09 19.73 16.49
N ALA A 312 0.34 19.15 17.43
CA ALA A 312 -0.65 19.88 18.21
C ALA A 312 -0.01 20.96 19.10
N TRP A 313 1.13 20.67 19.74
CA TRP A 313 1.89 21.66 20.51
C TRP A 313 2.38 22.81 19.63
N ALA A 314 2.91 22.49 18.43
CA ALA A 314 3.35 23.50 17.49
C ALA A 314 2.19 24.41 17.02
N GLN A 315 1.00 23.83 16.81
CA GLN A 315 -0.20 24.58 16.44
C GLN A 315 -0.70 25.47 17.58
N ALA A 316 -0.72 24.98 18.81
CA ALA A 316 -1.10 25.79 19.98
C ALA A 316 -0.14 26.98 20.16
N ALA A 317 1.18 26.73 20.14
CA ALA A 317 2.18 27.78 20.24
C ALA A 317 2.10 28.79 19.09
N ALA A 318 1.81 28.34 17.87
CA ALA A 318 1.60 29.24 16.73
C ALA A 318 0.34 30.10 16.89
N ALA A 319 -0.76 29.53 17.39
CA ALA A 319 -1.99 30.27 17.66
C ALA A 319 -1.80 31.32 18.75
N GLU A 320 -1.10 30.99 19.84
CA GLU A 320 -0.71 31.93 20.90
C GLU A 320 0.25 33.02 20.38
N ALA A 321 1.11 32.66 19.43
CA ALA A 321 1.92 33.60 18.66
C ALA A 321 1.11 34.35 17.57
N GLY A 322 -0.22 34.25 17.54
CA GLY A 322 -1.09 34.98 16.62
C GLY A 322 -0.96 34.58 15.14
N LEU A 323 -0.59 33.33 14.86
CA LEU A 323 -0.52 32.76 13.51
C LEU A 323 -1.76 31.90 13.24
N ALA A 324 -2.60 32.33 12.31
CA ALA A 324 -3.76 31.57 11.86
C ALA A 324 -3.36 30.46 10.87
N ASP A 325 -4.16 29.40 10.79
CA ASP A 325 -4.03 28.29 9.83
C ASP A 325 -2.64 27.62 9.77
N PHE A 326 -1.92 27.67 10.88
CA PHE A 326 -0.59 27.08 10.98
C PHE A 326 -0.65 25.54 11.02
N GLN A 327 0.29 24.91 10.31
CA GLN A 327 0.53 23.47 10.39
C GLN A 327 2.00 23.23 10.65
N ALA A 328 2.33 22.28 11.52
CA ALA A 328 3.72 21.99 11.92
C ALA A 328 4.65 21.66 10.73
N LYS A 329 4.11 21.14 9.61
CA LYS A 329 4.86 20.91 8.37
C LYS A 329 5.44 22.21 7.77
N GLN A 330 4.80 23.35 8.04
CA GLN A 330 5.21 24.67 7.53
C GLN A 330 6.52 25.15 8.14
N ILE A 331 6.88 24.73 9.37
CA ILE A 331 8.17 25.05 10.01
C ILE A 331 9.32 24.68 9.07
N ARG A 332 9.26 23.46 8.55
CA ARG A 332 10.31 22.92 7.68
C ARG A 332 10.46 23.69 6.37
N SER A 333 9.36 23.99 5.68
CA SER A 333 9.39 24.82 4.47
C SER A 333 9.77 26.28 4.75
N GLY A 334 9.39 26.79 5.93
CA GLY A 334 9.78 28.12 6.40
C GLY A 334 11.29 28.22 6.60
N VAL A 335 11.88 27.25 7.29
CA VAL A 335 13.35 27.14 7.45
C VAL A 335 14.04 27.08 6.10
N GLU A 336 13.54 26.26 5.18
CA GLU A 336 14.11 26.14 3.83
C GLU A 336 14.08 27.48 3.07
N THR A 337 12.97 28.21 3.18
CA THR A 337 12.75 29.51 2.53
C THR A 337 13.63 30.59 3.15
N LEU A 338 13.72 30.63 4.48
CA LEU A 338 14.54 31.58 5.22
C LEU A 338 16.04 31.41 4.90
N LEU A 339 16.53 30.17 4.93
CA LEU A 339 17.91 29.87 4.54
C LEU A 339 18.18 30.21 3.06
N ALA A 340 17.19 30.04 2.18
CA ALA A 340 17.30 30.48 0.78
C ALA A 340 17.55 31.98 0.67
N SER A 341 16.79 32.77 1.44
CA SER A 341 16.89 34.23 1.45
C SER A 341 18.24 34.73 1.96
N ALA A 342 18.95 33.91 2.74
CA ALA A 342 20.31 34.15 3.20
C ALA A 342 21.39 33.51 2.31
N SER A 343 21.04 33.17 1.06
CA SER A 343 21.93 32.60 0.05
C SER A 343 22.55 31.25 0.41
N VAL A 344 21.96 30.49 1.35
CA VAL A 344 22.38 29.11 1.59
C VAL A 344 21.95 28.23 0.43
N SER A 345 22.92 27.54 -0.18
CA SER A 345 22.71 26.78 -1.41
C SER A 345 21.61 25.70 -1.26
N SER A 346 20.95 25.37 -2.35
CA SER A 346 19.94 24.29 -2.37
C SER A 346 20.55 22.94 -1.99
N ASP A 347 21.82 22.69 -2.30
CA ASP A 347 22.54 21.47 -1.89
C ASP A 347 22.68 21.40 -0.37
N ILE A 348 23.17 22.46 0.29
CA ILE A 348 23.30 22.47 1.76
C ILE A 348 21.94 22.40 2.46
N ARG A 349 20.93 23.14 1.98
CA ARG A 349 19.55 23.05 2.52
C ARG A 349 18.97 21.64 2.36
N GLY A 350 19.15 21.03 1.18
CA GLY A 350 18.75 19.66 0.90
C GLY A 350 19.47 18.64 1.81
N ARG A 351 20.78 18.81 2.02
CA ARG A 351 21.59 18.01 2.96
C ARG A 351 21.14 18.16 4.40
N LEU A 352 20.95 19.38 4.89
CA LEU A 352 20.52 19.67 6.25
C LEU A 352 19.18 19.00 6.57
N GLN A 353 18.24 19.07 5.63
CA GLN A 353 16.88 18.58 5.82
C GLN A 353 16.67 17.15 5.26
N SER A 354 17.68 16.52 4.67
CA SER A 354 17.56 15.20 4.02
C SER A 354 16.44 15.14 2.95
N HIS A 355 16.49 16.04 1.97
CA HIS A 355 15.64 16.04 0.78
C HIS A 355 16.39 16.55 -0.45
N GLY A 356 15.92 16.24 -1.67
CA GLY A 356 16.54 16.75 -2.90
C GLY A 356 17.93 16.18 -3.24
N ILE A 357 18.52 15.36 -2.37
CA ILE A 357 19.80 14.68 -2.61
C ILE A 357 19.58 13.48 -3.53
N SER A 358 19.51 13.73 -4.83
CA SER A 358 19.42 12.72 -5.89
C SER A 358 20.71 12.65 -6.70
N GLY A 359 21.04 11.47 -7.23
CA GLY A 359 22.20 11.25 -8.09
C GLY A 359 23.07 10.09 -7.63
N ILE A 360 23.67 9.37 -8.59
CA ILE A 360 24.54 8.21 -8.35
C ILE A 360 25.80 8.64 -7.58
N GLN A 361 26.32 9.84 -7.83
CA GLN A 361 27.51 10.39 -7.16
C GLN A 361 27.33 10.54 -5.64
N ASN A 362 26.23 11.16 -5.19
CA ASN A 362 25.89 11.26 -3.77
C ASN A 362 25.51 9.90 -3.13
N ARG A 363 25.19 8.88 -3.93
CA ARG A 363 24.84 7.53 -3.42
C ARG A 363 26.04 6.62 -3.22
N HIS A 364 27.12 6.81 -3.96
CA HIS A 364 28.23 5.85 -4.01
C HIS A 364 29.61 6.43 -3.69
N TYR A 365 29.82 7.75 -3.79
CA TYR A 365 31.18 8.33 -3.75
C TYR A 365 31.39 9.44 -2.72
N ASN A 366 30.33 10.05 -2.19
CA ASN A 366 30.44 11.19 -1.27
C ASN A 366 30.10 10.77 0.16
N ALA A 367 31.14 10.47 0.95
CA ALA A 367 31.04 10.18 2.38
C ALA A 367 31.18 11.44 3.26
N TYR A 368 31.35 12.62 2.66
CA TYR A 368 31.42 13.87 3.41
C TYR A 368 30.02 14.22 3.93
N GLU A 369 29.88 14.36 5.25
CA GLU A 369 28.60 14.62 5.92
C GLU A 369 28.22 16.12 5.94
N TYR A 370 29.11 17.00 5.47
CA TYR A 370 28.92 18.46 5.42
C TYR A 370 28.53 19.05 6.79
N LEU A 371 29.09 18.52 7.88
CA LEU A 371 28.76 18.99 9.24
C LEU A 371 29.10 20.48 9.44
N PRO A 372 30.27 20.99 9.04
CA PRO A 372 30.58 22.41 9.19
C PRO A 372 29.60 23.32 8.45
N GLU A 373 29.24 22.99 7.20
CA GLU A 373 28.34 23.78 6.38
C GLU A 373 26.89 23.71 6.87
N LYS A 374 26.46 22.53 7.34
CA LYS A 374 25.17 22.36 8.01
C LYS A 374 25.10 23.19 9.31
N LEU A 375 26.17 23.19 10.10
CA LEU A 375 26.25 23.95 11.35
C LEU A 375 26.17 25.45 11.08
N GLN A 376 26.96 25.96 10.13
CA GLN A 376 26.91 27.36 9.70
C GLN A 376 25.51 27.76 9.21
N ALA A 377 24.82 26.89 8.48
CA ALA A 377 23.44 27.14 8.07
C ALA A 377 22.49 27.21 9.28
N LEU A 378 22.64 26.35 10.28
CA LEU A 378 21.83 26.39 11.51
C LEU A 378 22.11 27.64 12.35
N GLU A 379 23.36 28.05 12.47
CA GLU A 379 23.72 29.30 13.15
C GLU A 379 23.14 30.51 12.42
N LYS A 380 23.20 30.51 11.09
CA LYS A 380 22.59 31.55 10.27
C LYS A 380 21.07 31.59 10.42
N LEU A 381 20.42 30.42 10.53
CA LEU A 381 18.99 30.33 10.81
C LEU A 381 18.64 31.03 12.13
N ILE A 382 19.35 30.70 13.21
CA ILE A 382 19.11 31.29 14.54
C ILE A 382 19.33 32.81 14.50
N GLU A 383 20.44 33.27 13.91
CA GLU A 383 20.73 34.70 13.76
C GLU A 383 19.57 35.44 13.09
N LEU A 384 19.01 34.88 12.01
CA LEU A 384 17.89 35.50 11.29
C LEU A 384 16.60 35.54 12.11
N LEU A 385 16.37 34.55 12.97
CA LEU A 385 15.17 34.48 13.82
C LEU A 385 15.26 35.40 15.04
N GLU A 386 16.49 35.74 15.47
CA GLU A 386 16.75 36.61 16.61
C GLU A 386 16.92 38.08 16.25
N ARG A 387 17.13 38.40 14.95
CA ARG A 387 17.11 39.79 14.46
C ARG A 387 15.81 40.47 14.89
N GLU A 388 15.88 41.74 15.25
CA GLU A 388 14.71 42.51 15.71
C GLU A 388 13.73 42.81 14.59
#